data_AF-T1BBD4-F1
#
_entry.id   AF-T1BBD4-F1
#
_cell.length_a   1.000
_cell.length_b   1.000
_cell.length_c   1.000
_cell.angle_alpha   90.00
_cell.angle_beta   90.00
_cell.angle_gamma   90.00
#
_symmetry.space_group_name_H-M   'P 1'
#
loop_
_entity.id
_entity.type
_entity.pdbx_description
1 polymer ?
#
loop_
_entity_poly.entity_id
_entity_poly.type
_entity_poly.pdbx_seq_one_letter_code
_entity_poly.pdbx_strand_id
1 'polypeptide(L)'
;MRQIYTSPRLENIERMVALLNEHGIETRVTDRPVYQRASYSRPSFRDNDLQSWPKVWVSDANDLPRARELLRGMGIESAAEHFAANLQFSARAPSRGRNWGGRVRALLLLGIFGLLTVMTLRALGWL
;
A
#
# COMPACT_ATOMS: atom_id res chain seq x y z
N MET A 1 10.72 -10.53 -13.14
CA MET A 1 10.49 -9.06 -13.09
C MET A 1 10.17 -8.61 -11.68
N ARG A 2 10.89 -7.62 -11.15
CA ARG A 2 10.66 -7.07 -9.80
C ARG A 2 10.71 -5.54 -9.85
N GLN A 3 9.74 -4.89 -9.21
CA GLN A 3 9.66 -3.42 -9.18
C GLN A 3 10.81 -2.86 -8.34
N ILE A 4 11.47 -1.83 -8.86
CA ILE A 4 12.59 -1.20 -8.17
C ILE A 4 12.36 0.29 -7.87
N TYR A 5 11.59 0.98 -8.70
CA TYR A 5 11.35 2.42 -8.56
C TYR A 5 9.97 2.81 -9.10
N THR A 6 9.35 3.82 -8.52
CA THR A 6 8.08 4.41 -8.98
C THR A 6 8.09 5.90 -8.71
N SER A 7 7.53 6.68 -9.62
CA SER A 7 7.48 8.14 -9.50
C SER A 7 6.35 8.70 -10.37
N PRO A 8 5.60 9.71 -9.90
CA PRO A 8 4.59 10.39 -10.72
C PRO A 8 5.21 11.22 -11.85
N ARG A 9 6.50 11.57 -11.74
CA ARG A 9 7.28 12.31 -12.73
C ARG A 9 7.90 11.33 -13.73
N LEU A 10 7.53 11.43 -15.00
CA LEU A 10 8.05 10.54 -16.05
C LEU A 10 9.53 10.82 -16.33
N GLU A 11 10.00 12.06 -16.16
CA GLU A 11 11.41 12.42 -16.35
C GLU A 11 12.33 11.73 -15.33
N ASN A 12 11.82 11.42 -14.14
CA ASN A 12 12.56 10.64 -13.14
C ASN A 12 12.66 9.17 -13.54
N ILE A 13 11.60 8.64 -14.15
CA ILE A 13 11.53 7.26 -14.61
C ILE A 13 12.48 7.05 -15.79
N GLU A 14 12.52 8.00 -16.72
CA GLU A 14 13.44 7.96 -17.86
C GLU A 14 14.90 8.08 -17.45
N ARG A 15 15.21 8.99 -16.52
CA ARG A 15 16.57 9.08 -15.94
C ARG A 15 16.97 7.80 -15.22
N MET A 16 16.05 7.18 -14.49
CA MET A 16 16.30 5.90 -13.83
C MET A 16 16.58 4.77 -14.82
N VAL A 17 15.81 4.70 -15.90
CA VAL A 17 16.01 3.73 -16.98
C VAL A 17 17.36 3.95 -17.66
N ALA A 18 17.69 5.19 -18.00
CA ALA A 18 18.99 5.53 -18.60
C ALA A 18 20.15 5.08 -17.71
N LEU A 19 20.09 5.42 -16.41
CA LEU A 19 21.09 5.01 -15.44
C LEU A 19 21.23 3.48 -15.35
N LEU A 20 20.13 2.76 -15.19
CA LEU A 20 20.19 1.30 -15.06
C LEU A 20 20.72 0.65 -16.35
N ASN A 21 20.34 1.19 -17.52
CA ASN A 21 20.86 0.72 -18.81
C ASN A 21 22.36 1.00 -18.99
N GLU A 22 22.87 2.14 -18.52
CA GLU A 22 24.31 2.46 -18.53
C GLU A 22 25.13 1.44 -17.73
N HIS A 23 24.54 0.86 -16.68
CA HIS A 23 25.14 -0.23 -15.89
C HIS A 23 24.84 -1.64 -16.44
N GLY A 24 24.26 -1.74 -17.64
CA GLY A 24 23.95 -3.00 -18.31
C GLY A 24 22.79 -3.77 -17.70
N ILE A 25 21.91 -3.11 -16.95
CA ILE A 25 20.76 -3.74 -16.29
C ILE A 25 19.53 -3.57 -17.18
N GLU A 26 18.94 -4.68 -17.59
CA GLU A 26 17.75 -4.65 -18.44
C GLU A 26 16.51 -4.23 -17.63
N THR A 27 15.81 -3.19 -18.13
CA THR A 27 14.65 -2.62 -17.46
C THR A 27 13.41 -2.58 -18.34
N ARG A 28 12.24 -2.65 -17.70
CA ARG A 28 10.93 -2.49 -18.32
C ARG A 28 10.12 -1.43 -17.58
N VAL A 29 9.46 -0.56 -18.33
CA VAL A 29 8.57 0.48 -17.77
C VAL A 29 7.11 0.08 -17.97
N THR A 30 6.29 0.22 -16.93
CA THR A 30 4.82 0.08 -17.01
C THR A 30 4.13 1.39 -16.64
N ASP A 31 2.84 1.50 -16.96
CA ASP A 31 1.97 2.61 -16.57
C ASP A 31 2.48 3.98 -17.06
N ARG A 32 3.17 3.98 -18.21
CA ARG A 32 3.63 5.22 -18.86
C ARG A 32 2.41 5.99 -19.38
N PRO A 33 2.23 7.28 -19.02
CA PRO A 33 1.12 8.07 -19.52
C PRO A 33 1.24 8.23 -21.04
N VAL A 34 0.12 7.99 -21.74
CA VAL A 34 0.04 8.13 -23.20
C VAL A 34 0.21 9.59 -23.62
N TYR A 35 -0.26 10.52 -22.79
CA TYR A 35 -0.16 11.95 -23.04
C TYR A 35 0.69 12.64 -21.97
N GLN A 36 1.82 13.19 -22.40
CA GLN A 36 2.68 14.06 -21.58
C GLN A 36 2.14 15.49 -21.65
N ARG A 37 1.26 15.85 -20.72
CA ARG A 37 0.87 17.25 -20.55
C ARG A 37 1.96 17.99 -19.79
N ALA A 38 2.39 19.14 -20.30
CA ALA A 38 3.18 20.09 -19.52
C ALA A 38 2.35 20.55 -18.31
N SER A 39 2.52 19.87 -17.19
CA SER A 39 1.85 20.21 -15.94
C SER A 39 2.84 20.95 -15.06
N TYR A 40 2.65 22.27 -14.96
CA TYR A 40 3.33 23.11 -13.98
C TYR A 40 2.80 22.87 -12.56
N SER A 41 1.71 22.10 -12.41
CA SER A 41 1.13 21.76 -11.12
C SER A 41 1.99 20.73 -10.40
N ARG A 42 2.11 20.88 -9.08
CA ARG A 42 2.78 19.90 -8.22
C ARG A 42 1.97 18.59 -8.25
N PRO A 43 2.61 17.42 -8.45
CA PRO A 43 1.91 16.14 -8.34
C PRO A 43 1.30 16.04 -6.94
N SER A 44 -0.02 15.89 -6.88
CA SER A 44 -0.73 15.68 -5.63
C SER A 44 -0.53 14.23 -5.19
N PHE A 45 0.14 14.05 -4.04
CA PHE A 45 0.37 12.74 -3.43
C PHE A 45 -0.82 12.22 -2.61
N ARG A 46 -1.82 13.06 -2.37
CA ARG A 46 -2.96 12.77 -1.48
C ARG A 46 -4.14 12.07 -2.15
N ASP A 47 -4.23 12.12 -3.47
CA ASP A 47 -5.47 11.76 -4.19
C ASP A 47 -5.24 10.98 -5.49
N ASN A 48 -3.97 10.78 -5.88
CA ASN A 48 -3.66 9.96 -7.03
C ASN A 48 -3.46 8.51 -6.61
N ASP A 49 -4.13 7.61 -7.32
CA ASP A 49 -3.97 6.18 -7.15
C ASP A 49 -2.50 5.82 -7.46
N LEU A 50 -1.70 5.50 -6.44
CA LEU A 50 -0.28 5.13 -6.58
C LEU A 50 -0.07 4.02 -7.61
N GLN A 51 -1.11 3.22 -7.86
CA GLN A 51 -1.12 2.18 -8.87
C GLN A 51 -0.95 2.72 -10.29
N SER A 52 -1.43 3.93 -10.57
CA SER A 52 -1.39 4.56 -11.90
C SER A 52 -0.04 5.20 -12.24
N TRP A 53 0.86 5.33 -11.27
CA TRP A 53 2.15 5.95 -11.53
C TRP A 53 3.04 5.04 -12.36
N PRO A 54 3.87 5.62 -13.25
CA PRO A 54 4.85 4.85 -14.00
C PRO A 54 5.82 4.13 -13.06
N LYS A 55 6.16 2.90 -13.41
CA LYS A 55 7.01 2.01 -12.60
C LYS A 55 8.15 1.46 -13.44
N VAL A 56 9.32 1.34 -12.82
CA VAL A 56 10.49 0.67 -13.39
C VAL A 56 10.63 -0.71 -12.76
N TRP A 57 10.75 -1.70 -13.63
CA TRP A 57 10.93 -3.11 -13.31
C TRP A 57 12.28 -3.55 -13.84
N VAL A 58 12.99 -4.37 -13.08
CA VAL A 58 14.17 -5.10 -13.60
C VAL A 58 13.67 -6.40 -14.24
N SER A 59 14.09 -6.69 -15.47
CA SER A 59 13.69 -7.89 -16.21
C SER A 59 14.18 -9.16 -15.52
N ASP A 60 15.50 -9.26 -15.30
CA ASP A 60 16.17 -10.37 -14.62
C ASP A 60 16.17 -10.21 -13.09
N ALA A 61 15.92 -11.31 -12.37
CA ALA A 61 16.05 -11.35 -10.92
C ALA A 61 17.52 -11.29 -10.45
N ASN A 62 18.47 -11.75 -11.27
CA ASN A 62 19.90 -11.77 -10.95
C ASN A 62 20.50 -10.36 -10.90
N ASP A 63 19.97 -9.42 -11.67
CA ASP A 63 20.44 -8.02 -11.71
C ASP A 63 19.89 -7.16 -10.57
N LEU A 64 18.84 -7.64 -9.89
CA LEU A 64 18.16 -6.89 -8.84
C LEU A 64 19.06 -6.51 -7.65
N PRO A 65 19.95 -7.36 -7.12
CA PRO A 65 20.88 -6.98 -6.06
C PRO A 65 21.80 -5.83 -6.50
N ARG A 66 22.36 -5.92 -7.71
CA ARG A 66 23.22 -4.89 -8.29
C ARG A 66 22.45 -3.58 -8.49
N ALA A 67 21.22 -3.65 -9.01
CA ALA A 67 20.36 -2.50 -9.18
C ALA A 67 20.06 -1.80 -7.84
N ARG A 68 19.81 -2.55 -6.76
CA ARG A 68 19.62 -1.96 -5.42
C ARG A 68 20.87 -1.32 -4.87
N GLU A 69 22.03 -1.93 -5.09
CA GLU A 69 23.30 -1.40 -4.64
C GLU A 69 23.60 -0.05 -5.29
N LEU A 70 23.35 0.07 -6.61
CA LEU A 70 23.44 1.34 -7.33
C LEU A 70 22.48 2.40 -6.75
N LEU A 71 21.21 2.03 -6.53
CA LEU A 71 20.23 2.94 -5.93
C LEU A 71 20.65 3.43 -4.54
N ARG A 72 21.13 2.52 -3.71
CA ARG A 72 21.60 2.83 -2.35
C ARG A 72 22.83 3.73 -2.37
N GLY A 73 23.75 3.52 -3.31
CA GLY A 73 24.93 4.37 -3.50
C GLY A 73 24.59 5.83 -3.80
N MET A 74 23.43 6.09 -4.40
CA MET A 74 22.93 7.46 -4.66
C MET A 74 21.98 7.98 -3.56
N GLY A 75 21.75 7.21 -2.50
CA GLY A 75 20.78 7.56 -1.45
C GLY A 75 19.31 7.43 -1.88
N ILE A 76 19.02 6.69 -2.96
CA ILE A 76 17.65 6.42 -3.40
C ILE A 76 17.20 5.10 -2.78
N GLU A 77 16.18 5.14 -1.92
CA GLU A 77 15.57 3.92 -1.37
C GLU A 77 14.83 3.15 -2.46
N SER A 78 15.10 1.85 -2.56
CA SER A 78 14.44 0.98 -3.53
C SER A 78 13.00 0.72 -3.13
N ALA A 79 12.12 0.43 -4.11
CA ALA A 79 10.72 0.12 -3.85
C ALA A 79 10.54 -1.02 -2.84
N ALA A 80 11.42 -2.04 -2.86
CA ALA A 80 11.41 -3.12 -1.89
C ALA A 80 11.70 -2.65 -0.45
N GLU A 81 12.58 -1.66 -0.28
CA GLU A 81 12.87 -1.06 1.03
C GLU A 81 11.68 -0.20 1.50
N HIS A 82 11.04 0.55 0.61
CA HIS A 82 9.79 1.24 0.93
C HIS A 82 8.65 0.29 1.32
N PHE A 83 8.48 -0.83 0.60
CA PHE A 83 7.49 -1.85 0.97
C PHE A 83 7.84 -2.48 2.33
N ALA A 84 9.10 -2.81 2.58
CA ALA A 84 9.56 -3.36 3.85
C ALA A 84 9.38 -2.36 5.01
N ALA A 85 9.65 -1.06 4.78
CA ALA A 85 9.44 0.01 5.75
C ALA A 85 7.94 0.20 6.05
N ASN A 86 7.08 0.16 5.04
CA ASN A 86 5.62 0.21 5.21
C ASN A 86 5.10 -1.02 5.95
N LEU A 87 5.63 -2.21 5.66
CA LEU A 87 5.32 -3.44 6.39
C LEU A 87 5.71 -3.31 7.88
N GLN A 88 6.91 -2.81 8.18
CA GLN A 88 7.35 -2.56 9.56
C GLN A 88 6.49 -1.50 10.27
N PHE A 89 6.12 -0.41 9.57
CA PHE A 89 5.22 0.62 10.10
C PHE A 89 3.82 0.07 10.37
N SER A 90 3.29 -0.74 9.45
CA SER A 90 1.97 -1.39 9.59
C SER A 90 1.95 -2.44 10.70
N ALA A 91 3.06 -3.16 10.92
CA ALA A 91 3.23 -4.08 12.03
C ALA A 91 3.33 -3.34 13.38
N ARG A 92 3.81 -2.09 13.37
CA ARG A 92 3.95 -1.24 14.57
C ARG A 92 2.75 -0.34 14.83
N ALA A 93 1.88 -0.13 13.85
CA ALA A 93 0.61 0.56 14.05
C ALA A 93 -0.29 -0.34 14.92
N PRO A 94 -0.62 0.04 16.17
CA PRO A 94 -1.68 -0.65 16.87
C PRO A 94 -2.94 -0.49 16.01
N SER A 95 -3.61 -1.59 15.73
CA SER A 95 -4.90 -1.63 15.03
C SER A 95 -5.91 -0.72 15.74
N ARG A 96 -5.91 0.58 15.41
CA ARG A 96 -6.94 1.54 15.81
C ARG A 96 -8.15 1.36 14.90
N GLY A 97 -8.75 0.19 15.04
CA GLY A 97 -10.05 -0.18 14.51
C GLY A 97 -10.76 -0.99 15.59
N ARG A 98 -10.78 -0.46 16.83
CA ARG A 98 -11.55 -1.04 17.92
C ARG A 98 -13.02 -0.82 17.57
N ASN A 99 -13.59 -1.82 16.93
CA ASN A 99 -14.98 -2.15 16.65
C ASN A 99 -15.90 -2.08 17.89
N TRP A 100 -15.88 -0.97 18.62
CA TRP A 100 -16.70 -0.68 19.79
C TRP A 100 -18.19 -0.89 19.49
N GLY A 101 -18.63 -0.57 18.27
CA GLY A 101 -19.99 -0.83 17.81
C GLY A 101 -20.40 -2.31 17.82
N GLY A 102 -19.46 -3.24 17.62
CA GLY A 102 -19.73 -4.69 17.68
C GLY A 102 -20.02 -5.17 19.10
N ARG A 103 -19.31 -4.63 20.10
CA ARG A 103 -19.52 -4.98 21.51
C ARG A 103 -20.81 -4.38 22.07
N VAL A 104 -21.13 -3.14 21.67
CA VAL A 104 -22.42 -2.50 22.03
C VAL A 104 -23.59 -3.27 21.44
N ARG A 105 -23.51 -3.68 20.17
CA ARG A 105 -24.55 -4.51 19.53
C ARG A 105 -24.72 -5.87 20.23
N ALA A 106 -23.61 -6.51 20.63
CA ALA A 106 -23.65 -7.79 21.35
C ALA A 106 -24.31 -7.66 22.73
N LEU A 107 -23.96 -6.62 23.51
CA LEU A 107 -24.59 -6.36 24.82
C LEU A 107 -26.09 -6.05 24.71
N LEU A 108 -26.48 -5.30 23.68
CA LEU A 108 -27.87 -4.93 23.44
C LEU A 108 -28.71 -6.15 23.06
N LEU A 109 -28.19 -7.04 22.19
CA LEU A 109 -28.84 -8.30 21.85
C LEU A 109 -28.95 -9.24 23.07
N LEU A 110 -27.91 -9.31 23.90
CA LEU A 110 -27.93 -10.12 25.13
C LEU A 110 -28.99 -9.61 26.12
N GLY A 111 -29.11 -8.29 26.27
CA GLY A 111 -30.13 -7.67 27.11
C GLY A 111 -31.56 -7.94 26.63
N ILE A 112 -31.80 -7.82 25.32
CA ILE A 112 -33.10 -8.15 24.71
C ILE A 112 -33.43 -9.63 24.92
N PHE A 113 -32.46 -10.52 24.70
CA PHE A 113 -32.66 -11.95 24.87
C PHE A 113 -32.98 -12.32 26.33
N GLY A 114 -32.29 -11.70 27.29
CA GLY A 114 -32.58 -11.86 28.72
C GLY A 114 -33.98 -11.38 29.08
N LEU A 115 -34.40 -10.20 28.58
CA LEU A 115 -35.73 -9.67 28.84
C LEU A 115 -36.83 -10.57 28.26
N LEU A 116 -36.63 -11.06 27.03
CA LEU A 116 -37.57 -11.96 26.37
C LEU A 116 -37.68 -13.29 27.11
N THR A 117 -36.55 -13.82 27.59
CA THR A 117 -36.51 -15.06 28.39
C THR A 117 -37.25 -14.89 29.73
N VAL A 118 -37.05 -13.78 30.43
CA VAL A 118 -37.78 -13.49 31.69
C VAL A 118 -39.28 -13.31 31.41
N MET A 119 -39.62 -12.64 30.31
CA MET A 119 -41.02 -12.40 29.93
C MET A 119 -41.74 -13.69 29.54
N THR A 120 -41.08 -14.62 28.83
CA THR A 120 -41.66 -15.93 28.51
C THR A 120 -41.77 -16.83 29.74
N LEU A 121 -40.76 -16.86 30.62
CA LEU A 121 -40.82 -17.58 31.90
C LEU A 121 -41.97 -17.09 32.80
N ARG A 122 -42.17 -15.77 32.86
CA ARG A 122 -43.29 -15.16 33.58
C ARG A 122 -44.63 -15.45 32.91
N ALA A 123 -44.71 -15.39 31.57
CA ALA A 123 -45.95 -15.68 30.83
C ALA A 123 -46.36 -17.16 30.92
N LEU A 124 -45.41 -18.07 31.12
CA LEU A 124 -45.67 -19.50 31.35
C LEU A 124 -46.04 -19.82 32.82
N GLY A 125 -46.11 -18.83 33.70
CA GLY A 125 -46.57 -19.01 35.08
C GLY A 125 -45.58 -19.74 35.99
N TRP A 126 -44.28 -19.74 35.63
CA TRP A 126 -43.21 -20.39 36.41
C TRP A 126 -42.52 -19.47 37.42
N LEU A 127 -43.00 -18.23 37.59
CA LEU A 127 -42.52 -17.26 38.59
C LEU A 127 -43.66 -16.45 39.20
#